data_AF-A0AA96RGF0-F1
#
_entry.id   AF-A0AA96RGF0-F1
#
_cell.length_a   1.000
_cell.length_b   1.000
_cell.length_c   1.000
_cell.angle_alpha   90.00
_cell.angle_beta   90.00
_cell.angle_gamma   90.00
#
_symmetry.space_group_name_H-M   'P 1'
#
loop_
_entity.id
_entity.type
_entity.pdbx_description
1 polymer ?
#
loop_
_entity_poly.entity_id
_entity_poly.type
_entity_poly.pdbx_seq_one_letter_code
_entity_poly.pdbx_strand_id
1 'polypeptide(L)'
;MRYMVMIQATGFSEAGIGPGPEHVEAMAAYRRALAGAGALLASEELVPSAAGMRITYPAAGGEPEVEAGPFPSDGGLVAAYAVLEVESEDEALQWVLRMPVPAGRGAYRLELRQLKEREESRRGPGIRTMEADLRLQLLHAAERGLQKDKFTDYLHSKESG
;
A
#
# COMPACT_ATOMS: atom_id res chain seq x y z
N MET A 1 -2.68 -16.36 -6.21
CA MET A 1 -2.77 -16.43 -4.74
C MET A 1 -2.15 -15.19 -4.14
N ARG A 2 -2.64 -14.74 -2.97
CA ARG A 2 -2.13 -13.51 -2.33
C ARG A 2 -1.36 -13.80 -1.06
N TYR A 3 -0.23 -13.11 -0.92
CA TYR A 3 0.63 -13.17 0.25
C TYR A 3 0.88 -11.76 0.79
N MET A 4 0.94 -11.63 2.11
CA MET A 4 1.37 -10.42 2.79
C MET A 4 2.77 -10.64 3.35
N VAL A 5 3.65 -9.68 3.08
CA VAL A 5 4.98 -9.57 3.67
C VAL A 5 4.89 -8.48 4.72
N MET A 6 5.08 -8.83 5.99
CA MET A 6 5.16 -7.86 7.09
C MET A 6 6.60 -7.70 7.50
N ILE A 7 7.09 -6.47 7.41
CA ILE A 7 8.47 -6.12 7.75
C ILE A 7 8.46 -5.58 9.17
N GLN A 8 9.18 -6.25 10.07
CA GLN A 8 9.23 -5.85 11.47
C GLN A 8 10.02 -4.54 11.66
N ALA A 9 9.54 -3.71 12.57
CA ALA A 9 10.23 -2.51 13.00
C ALA A 9 11.52 -2.86 13.75
N THR A 10 12.50 -1.97 13.63
CA THR A 10 13.75 -1.99 14.37
C THR A 10 13.87 -0.72 15.20
N GLY A 11 14.82 -0.67 16.14
CA GLY A 11 15.11 0.59 16.85
C GLY A 11 15.48 1.74 15.90
N PHE A 12 16.04 1.43 14.72
CA PHE A 12 16.36 2.45 13.71
C PHE A 12 15.10 3.00 13.03
N SER A 13 14.18 2.12 12.60
CA SER A 13 12.94 2.58 11.96
C SER A 13 12.07 3.36 12.93
N GLU A 14 11.97 2.92 14.19
CA GLU A 14 11.22 3.64 15.24
C GLU A 14 11.86 4.97 15.64
N ALA A 15 13.18 5.12 15.48
CA ALA A 15 13.87 6.39 15.62
C ALA A 15 13.74 7.30 14.38
N GLY A 16 13.02 6.87 13.33
CA GLY A 16 12.91 7.60 12.06
C GLY A 16 14.21 7.61 11.24
N ILE A 17 15.16 6.72 11.55
CA ILE A 17 16.45 6.62 10.88
C ILE A 17 16.29 5.71 9.65
N GLY A 18 16.14 6.34 8.49
CA GLY A 18 16.05 5.65 7.21
C GLY A 18 17.36 4.98 6.76
N PRO A 19 17.28 4.11 5.74
CA PRO A 19 18.45 3.51 5.11
C PRO A 19 19.20 4.52 4.22
N GLY A 20 20.44 4.19 3.84
CA GLY A 20 21.25 5.04 2.95
C GLY A 20 20.75 5.04 1.49
N PRO A 21 21.22 5.99 0.65
CA PRO A 21 20.74 6.16 -0.73
C PRO A 21 20.85 4.91 -1.61
N GLU A 22 21.96 4.17 -1.50
CA GLU A 22 22.17 2.92 -2.25
C GLU A 22 21.09 1.88 -1.95
N HIS A 23 20.70 1.75 -0.68
CA HIS A 23 19.65 0.82 -0.29
C HIS A 23 18.27 1.29 -0.79
N VAL A 24 18.00 2.60 -0.74
CA VAL A 24 16.76 3.18 -1.29
C VAL A 24 16.65 2.87 -2.79
N GLU A 25 17.73 3.01 -3.55
CA GLU A 25 17.77 2.69 -4.97
C GLU A 25 17.57 1.19 -5.23
N ALA A 26 18.25 0.33 -4.47
CA ALA A 26 18.09 -1.12 -4.57
C ALA A 26 16.64 -1.54 -4.28
N MET A 27 16.02 -0.97 -3.25
CA MET A 27 14.62 -1.23 -2.90
C MET A 27 13.66 -0.75 -3.99
N ALA A 28 13.93 0.41 -4.60
CA ALA A 28 13.15 0.91 -5.73
C ALA A 28 13.28 -0.01 -6.96
N ALA A 29 14.47 -0.52 -7.25
CA ALA A 29 14.69 -1.48 -8.33
C ALA A 29 13.95 -2.80 -8.08
N TYR A 30 13.99 -3.30 -6.83
CA TYR A 30 13.24 -4.47 -6.40
C TYR A 30 11.73 -4.30 -6.59
N ARG A 31 11.16 -3.17 -6.11
CA ARG A 31 9.74 -2.84 -6.29
C ARG A 31 9.35 -2.74 -7.77
N ARG A 32 10.21 -2.14 -8.62
CA ARG A 32 9.99 -2.11 -10.08
C ARG A 32 9.98 -3.50 -10.71
N ALA A 33 10.84 -4.41 -10.26
CA ALA A 33 10.86 -5.78 -10.76
C ALA A 33 9.58 -6.55 -10.39
N LEU A 34 9.09 -6.40 -9.15
CA LEU A 34 7.81 -6.96 -8.72
C LEU A 34 6.64 -6.40 -9.52
N ALA A 35 6.59 -5.08 -9.69
CA ALA A 35 5.54 -4.42 -10.46
C ALA A 35 5.55 -4.84 -11.94
N GLY A 36 6.74 -4.93 -12.55
CA GLY A 36 6.91 -5.38 -13.94
C GLY A 36 6.48 -6.84 -14.16
N ALA A 37 6.59 -7.68 -13.13
CA ALA A 37 6.08 -9.05 -13.15
C ALA A 37 4.58 -9.15 -12.86
N GLY A 38 3.90 -8.04 -12.54
CA GLY A 38 2.50 -8.04 -12.10
C GLY A 38 2.30 -8.60 -10.69
N ALA A 39 3.39 -8.83 -9.95
CA ALA A 39 3.35 -9.49 -8.64
C ALA A 39 3.07 -8.52 -7.48
N LEU A 40 3.27 -7.20 -7.64
CA LEU A 40 3.06 -6.23 -6.57
C LEU A 40 1.63 -5.66 -6.57
N LEU A 41 0.87 -5.92 -5.50
CA LEU A 41 -0.46 -5.32 -5.30
C LEU A 41 -0.42 -4.06 -4.42
N ALA A 42 0.44 -4.04 -3.40
CA ALA A 42 0.63 -2.90 -2.50
C ALA A 42 2.02 -2.96 -1.85
N SER A 43 2.61 -1.81 -1.53
CA SER A 43 3.80 -1.69 -0.69
C SER A 43 3.82 -0.33 -0.02
N GLU A 44 3.76 -0.31 1.30
CA GLU A 44 3.71 0.93 2.08
C GLU A 44 4.57 0.83 3.33
N GLU A 45 5.02 2.00 3.80
CA GLU A 45 5.81 2.17 5.01
C GLU A 45 4.94 2.84 6.09
N LEU A 46 5.09 2.40 7.33
CA LEU A 46 4.40 2.98 8.48
C LEU A 46 5.31 4.04 9.12
N VAL A 47 4.69 5.15 9.54
CA VAL A 47 5.34 6.15 10.39
C VAL A 47 5.69 5.50 11.74
N PRO A 48 6.78 5.90 12.43
CA PRO A 48 7.14 5.37 13.74
C PRO A 48 5.97 5.33 14.73
N SER A 49 5.97 4.35 15.62
CA SER A 49 4.86 4.13 16.56
C SER A 49 4.59 5.31 17.49
N ALA A 50 5.55 6.23 17.66
CA ALA A 50 5.36 7.50 18.37
C ALA A 50 4.22 8.36 17.79
N ALA A 51 3.86 8.19 16.51
CA ALA A 51 2.71 8.84 15.88
C ALA A 51 1.45 7.93 15.83
N GLY A 52 1.52 6.75 16.43
CA GLY A 52 0.47 5.73 16.40
C GLY A 52 -0.42 5.76 17.63
N MET A 53 -1.57 5.09 17.49
CA MET A 53 -2.52 4.84 18.57
C MET A 53 -2.86 3.35 18.59
N ARG A 54 -2.85 2.74 19.78
CA ARG A 54 -3.27 1.36 20.00
C ARG A 54 -4.61 1.38 20.72
N ILE A 55 -5.55 0.59 20.20
CA ILE A 55 -6.91 0.52 20.71
C ILE A 55 -7.16 -0.90 21.19
N THR A 56 -7.48 -1.05 22.48
CA THR A 56 -7.73 -2.35 23.12
C THR A 56 -9.16 -2.40 23.60
N TYR A 57 -9.89 -3.46 23.23
CA TYR A 57 -11.23 -3.73 23.73
C TYR A 57 -11.15 -4.75 24.88
N PRO A 58 -11.61 -4.43 26.10
CA PRO A 58 -11.58 -5.35 27.23
C PRO A 58 -12.38 -6.63 26.95
N ALA A 59 -11.85 -7.79 27.38
CA ALA A 59 -12.51 -9.08 27.17
C ALA A 59 -13.87 -9.21 27.87
N ALA A 60 -14.07 -8.49 28.97
CA ALA A 60 -15.34 -8.42 29.70
C ALA A 60 -16.38 -7.50 29.02
N GLY A 61 -16.04 -6.89 27.88
CA GLY A 61 -16.79 -5.77 27.29
C GLY A 61 -16.47 -4.45 28.00
N GLY A 62 -16.84 -3.33 27.37
CA GLY A 62 -16.59 -1.99 27.89
C GLY A 62 -16.15 -1.00 26.83
N GLU A 63 -15.83 0.21 27.26
CA GLU A 63 -15.25 1.24 26.38
C GLU A 63 -13.84 0.82 25.92
N PRO A 64 -13.44 1.19 24.69
CA PRO A 64 -12.09 0.91 24.21
C PRO A 64 -11.05 1.74 24.98
N GLU A 65 -9.96 1.09 25.38
CA GLU A 65 -8.78 1.75 25.89
C GLU A 65 -7.92 2.23 24.72
N VAL A 66 -7.48 3.49 24.76
CA VAL A 66 -6.67 4.10 23.70
C VAL A 66 -5.33 4.52 24.28
N GLU A 67 -4.25 3.95 23.75
CA GLU A 67 -2.87 4.21 24.13
C GLU A 67 -2.15 4.92 22.98
N ALA A 68 -1.61 6.11 23.22
CA ALA A 68 -0.70 6.76 22.27
C ALA A 68 0.70 6.12 22.41
N GLY A 69 1.42 6.00 21.29
CA GLY A 69 2.80 5.51 21.32
C GLY A 69 3.79 6.46 21.99
N PRO A 70 5.10 6.14 21.98
CA PRO A 70 5.70 5.01 21.27
C PRO A 70 5.39 3.66 21.94
N PHE A 71 5.29 2.61 21.13
CA PHE A 71 5.13 1.26 21.65
C PHE A 71 6.49 0.59 21.88
N PRO A 72 6.57 -0.35 22.84
CA PRO A 72 7.74 -1.20 22.98
C PRO A 72 8.12 -1.85 21.65
N SER A 73 9.40 -1.73 21.28
CA SER A 73 9.94 -2.25 20.02
C SER A 73 10.33 -3.74 20.10
N ASP A 74 9.92 -4.45 21.16
CA ASP A 74 10.40 -5.78 21.55
C ASP A 74 9.71 -6.94 20.80
N GLY A 75 9.38 -6.72 19.53
CA GLY A 75 9.42 -7.81 18.53
C GLY A 75 8.16 -8.08 17.73
N GLY A 76 7.17 -7.18 17.73
CA GLY A 76 5.93 -7.35 16.97
C GLY A 76 5.47 -6.15 16.13
N LEU A 77 6.13 -5.00 16.24
CA LEU A 77 5.74 -3.83 15.45
C LEU A 77 6.07 -4.04 13.97
N VAL A 78 5.19 -3.55 13.09
CA VAL A 78 5.37 -3.59 11.64
C VAL A 78 5.79 -2.20 11.19
N ALA A 79 6.95 -2.09 10.53
CA ALA A 79 7.43 -0.83 9.95
C ALA A 79 7.02 -0.67 8.49
N ALA A 80 6.73 -1.77 7.79
CA ALA A 80 6.27 -1.74 6.41
C ALA A 80 5.54 -3.03 6.05
N TYR A 81 4.72 -2.98 5.00
CA TYR A 81 4.14 -4.19 4.43
C TYR A 81 4.15 -4.16 2.92
N ALA A 82 4.09 -5.35 2.32
CA ALA A 82 3.79 -5.54 0.91
C ALA A 82 2.72 -6.62 0.74
N VAL A 83 1.92 -6.51 -0.32
CA VAL A 83 0.99 -7.55 -0.74
C VAL A 83 1.39 -8.00 -2.12
N LEU A 84 1.61 -9.30 -2.27
CA LEU A 84 2.01 -9.96 -3.51
C LEU A 84 0.89 -10.82 -4.08
N GLU A 85 0.72 -10.81 -5.40
CA GLU A 85 -0.06 -11.80 -6.15
C GLU A 85 0.92 -12.72 -6.89
N VAL A 86 0.85 -14.02 -6.61
CA VAL A 86 1.79 -15.04 -7.13
C VAL A 86 1.07 -16.35 -7.41
N GLU A 87 1.68 -17.23 -8.20
CA GLU A 87 1.13 -18.53 -8.57
C GLU A 87 1.38 -19.61 -7.50
N SER A 88 2.38 -19.42 -6.62
CA SER A 88 2.75 -20.40 -5.60
C SER A 88 3.36 -19.77 -4.33
N GLU A 89 3.40 -20.53 -3.23
CA GLU A 89 4.15 -20.15 -2.03
C GLU A 89 5.64 -19.99 -2.31
N ASP A 90 6.21 -20.89 -3.11
CA ASP A 90 7.61 -20.87 -3.51
C ASP A 90 7.95 -19.59 -4.27
N GLU A 91 7.06 -19.13 -5.16
CA GLU A 91 7.24 -17.86 -5.87
C GLU A 91 7.20 -16.68 -4.91
N ALA A 92 6.25 -16.64 -3.97
CA ALA A 92 6.22 -15.62 -2.92
C ALA A 92 7.52 -15.60 -2.11
N LEU A 93 8.01 -16.77 -1.69
CA LEU A 93 9.26 -16.89 -0.95
C LEU A 93 10.45 -16.40 -1.79
N GLN A 94 10.54 -16.77 -3.07
CA GLN A 94 11.60 -16.30 -3.98
C GLN A 94 11.60 -14.78 -4.13
N TRP A 95 10.42 -14.16 -4.22
CA TRP A 95 10.31 -12.70 -4.23
C TRP A 95 10.78 -12.08 -2.92
N VAL A 96 10.40 -12.64 -1.76
CA VAL A 96 10.82 -12.12 -0.44
C VAL A 96 12.33 -12.27 -0.24
N LEU A 97 12.93 -13.39 -0.66
CA LEU A 97 14.38 -13.63 -0.54
C LEU A 97 15.23 -12.67 -1.39
N ARG A 98 14.64 -12.01 -2.39
CA ARG A 98 15.28 -11.00 -3.22
C ARG A 98 15.16 -9.58 -2.65
N MET A 99 14.41 -9.39 -1.57
CA MET A 99 14.23 -8.07 -0.96
C MET A 99 15.57 -7.55 -0.42
N PRO A 100 16.00 -6.33 -0.81
CA PRO A 100 17.20 -5.74 -0.24
C PRO A 100 17.07 -5.56 1.28
N VAL A 101 18.09 -5.94 2.03
CA VAL A 101 18.15 -5.78 3.50
C VAL A 101 19.17 -4.70 3.84
N PRO A 102 18.84 -3.71 4.70
CA PRO A 102 19.79 -2.65 5.05
C PRO A 102 20.93 -3.20 5.91
N ALA A 103 22.17 -2.99 5.48
CA ALA A 103 23.35 -3.42 6.21
C ALA A 103 23.55 -2.63 7.52
N GLY A 104 24.06 -3.30 8.56
CA GLY A 104 24.46 -2.65 9.83
C GLY A 104 23.30 -2.14 10.69
N ARG A 105 22.07 -2.59 10.46
CA ARG A 105 20.85 -2.14 11.15
C ARG A 105 20.23 -3.20 12.08
N GLY A 106 21.03 -4.16 12.52
CA GLY A 106 20.59 -5.28 13.35
C GLY A 106 19.88 -6.37 12.54
N ALA A 107 19.22 -7.30 13.24
CA ALA A 107 18.46 -8.35 12.60
C ALA A 107 17.19 -7.78 11.94
N TYR A 108 17.01 -8.06 10.67
CA TYR A 108 15.81 -7.70 9.92
C TYR A 108 14.90 -8.92 9.84
N ARG A 109 13.65 -8.78 10.30
CA ARG A 109 12.69 -9.89 10.33
C ARG A 109 11.52 -9.58 9.41
N LEU A 110 11.17 -10.55 8.59
CA LEU A 110 9.98 -10.52 7.74
C LEU A 110 9.08 -11.70 8.10
N GLU A 111 7.78 -11.48 8.07
CA GLU A 111 6.76 -12.52 8.18
C GLU A 111 6.02 -12.60 6.85
N LEU A 112 6.07 -13.77 6.20
CA LEU A 112 5.37 -14.06 4.96
C LEU A 112 4.15 -14.92 5.27
N ARG A 113 2.96 -14.41 4.97
CA ARG A 113 1.71 -15.13 5.24
C ARG A 113 0.75 -15.06 4.07
N GLN A 114 0.15 -16.21 3.76
CA GLN A 114 -0.94 -16.26 2.80
C GLN A 114 -2.14 -15.48 3.34
N LEU A 115 -2.71 -14.63 2.49
CA LEU A 115 -3.98 -13.97 2.77
C LEU A 115 -5.12 -14.94 2.44
N LYS A 116 -6.12 -15.02 3.33
CA LYS A 116 -7.36 -15.69 2.98
C LYS A 116 -7.96 -15.03 1.74
N GLU A 117 -8.38 -15.84 0.79
CA GLU A 117 -9.15 -15.33 -0.33
C GLU A 117 -10.41 -14.65 0.22
N ARG A 118 -10.63 -13.41 -0.20
CA ARG A 118 -11.94 -12.80 0.04
C ARG A 118 -12.93 -13.57 -0.83
N GLU A 119 -14.14 -13.79 -0.35
CA GLU A 119 -15.27 -14.21 -1.21
C GLU A 119 -15.48 -13.21 -2.38
N GLU A 120 -14.89 -12.01 -2.35
CA GLU A 120 -14.72 -11.07 -3.48
C GLU A 120 -13.80 -11.56 -4.62
N SER A 121 -13.12 -12.70 -4.50
CA SER A 121 -12.64 -13.48 -5.66
C SER A 121 -13.84 -13.84 -6.57
N ARG A 122 -15.06 -13.87 -6.00
CA ARG A 122 -16.34 -13.74 -6.69
C ARG A 122 -16.92 -12.32 -6.62
N ARG A 123 -16.16 -11.27 -6.95
CA ARG A 123 -16.79 -10.05 -7.50
C ARG A 123 -17.45 -10.52 -8.80
N GLY A 124 -18.75 -10.81 -8.72
CA GLY A 124 -19.52 -11.26 -9.86
C GLY A 124 -19.39 -10.25 -11.01
N PRO A 125 -19.69 -10.68 -12.26
CA PRO A 125 -19.58 -9.83 -13.44
C PRO A 125 -20.11 -8.39 -13.24
N GLY A 126 -21.21 -8.24 -12.50
CA GLY A 126 -21.87 -6.96 -12.25
C GLY A 126 -21.03 -5.89 -11.54
N ILE A 127 -20.13 -6.22 -10.61
CA ILE A 127 -19.31 -5.20 -9.91
C ILE A 127 -18.22 -4.68 -10.84
N ARG A 128 -17.60 -5.55 -11.65
CA ARG A 128 -16.62 -5.14 -12.67
C ARG A 128 -17.25 -4.29 -13.77
N THR A 129 -18.46 -4.66 -14.21
CA THR A 129 -19.23 -3.88 -15.18
C THR A 129 -19.59 -2.51 -14.61
N MET A 130 -20.04 -2.44 -13.36
CA MET A 130 -20.41 -1.16 -12.73
C MET A 130 -19.19 -0.24 -12.52
N GLU A 131 -18.03 -0.79 -12.18
CA GLU A 131 -16.79 -0.02 -12.04
C GLU A 131 -16.29 0.51 -13.40
N ALA A 132 -16.37 -0.30 -14.46
CA ALA A 132 -16.06 0.12 -15.83
C ALA A 132 -17.05 1.17 -16.35
N ASP A 133 -18.35 0.98 -16.11
CA ASP A 133 -19.39 1.92 -16.49
C ASP A 133 -19.24 3.25 -15.76
N LEU A 134 -18.94 3.23 -14.45
CA LEU A 134 -18.68 4.45 -13.68
C LEU A 134 -17.43 5.17 -14.20
N ARG A 135 -16.38 4.44 -14.57
CA ARG A 135 -15.16 5.01 -15.16
C ARG A 135 -15.41 5.65 -16.52
N LEU A 136 -16.24 5.03 -17.37
CA LEU A 136 -16.69 5.60 -18.64
C LEU A 136 -17.57 6.83 -18.43
N GLN A 137 -18.47 6.81 -17.45
CA GLN A 137 -19.31 7.96 -17.11
C GLN A 137 -18.47 9.16 -16.62
N LEU A 138 -17.44 8.91 -15.81
CA LEU A 138 -16.52 9.96 -15.36
C LEU A 138 -15.70 10.55 -16.51
N LEU A 139 -15.24 9.72 -17.45
CA LEU A 139 -14.57 10.19 -18.67
C LEU A 139 -15.51 11.05 -19.53
N HIS A 140 -16.74 10.60 -19.79
CA HIS A 140 -17.73 11.38 -20.54
C HIS A 140 -18.17 12.66 -19.82
N ALA A 141 -18.15 12.69 -18.47
CA ALA A 141 -18.41 13.90 -17.70
C ALA A 141 -17.26 14.91 -17.84
N ALA A 142 -16.00 14.44 -17.81
CA ALA A 142 -14.82 15.26 -18.01
C ALA A 142 -14.76 15.85 -19.44
N GLU A 143 -15.07 15.04 -20.46
CA GLU A 143 -15.12 15.50 -21.86
C GLU A 143 -16.22 16.55 -22.09
N ARG A 144 -17.39 16.39 -21.46
CA ARG A 144 -18.47 17.40 -21.52
C ARG A 144 -18.11 18.68 -20.78
N GLY A 145 -17.32 18.60 -19.71
CA GLY A 145 -16.75 19.78 -19.04
C GLY A 145 -15.78 20.52 -19.95
N LEU A 146 -14.84 19.80 -20.57
CA LEU A 146 -13.87 20.34 -21.51
C LEU A 146 -14.51 20.95 -22.77
N GLN A 147 -15.64 20.39 -23.25
CA GLN A 147 -16.39 20.98 -24.37
C GLN A 147 -17.16 22.25 -23.96
N LYS A 148 -17.66 22.35 -22.72
CA LYS A 148 -18.30 23.57 -22.22
C LYS A 148 -17.31 24.71 -22.11
N ASP A 149 -16.11 24.46 -21.58
CA ASP A 149 -15.06 25.48 -21.47
C ASP A 149 -14.66 26.03 -22.85
N LYS A 150 -14.51 25.16 -23.86
CA LYS A 150 -14.26 25.60 -25.25
C LYS A 150 -15.43 26.40 -25.85
N PHE A 151 -16.66 26.15 -25.43
CA PHE A 151 -17.84 26.89 -25.88
C PHE A 151 -17.93 28.27 -25.21
N THR A 152 -17.51 28.39 -23.95
CA THR A 152 -17.46 29.67 -23.22
C THR A 152 -16.36 30.58 -23.77
N ASP A 153 -15.18 30.03 -24.09
CA ASP A 153 -14.09 30.77 -24.74
C ASP A 153 -14.49 31.27 -26.14
N TYR A 154 -15.25 30.48 -26.89
CA TYR A 154 -15.78 30.88 -28.19
C TYR A 154 -16.75 32.07 -28.09
N LEU A 155 -17.62 32.09 -27.07
CA LEU A 155 -18.58 33.18 -26.86
C LEU A 155 -17.89 34.48 -26.41
N HIS A 156 -16.90 34.42 -25.51
CA HIS A 156 -16.15 35.61 -25.07
C HIS A 156 -15.32 36.25 -26.21
N SER A 157 -14.89 35.45 -27.20
CA SER A 157 -14.19 35.96 -28.38
C SER A 157 -15.07 36.77 -29.35
N LYS A 158 -16.41 36.62 -29.24
CA LYS A 158 -17.40 37.29 -30.11
C LYS A 158 -17.99 38.57 -29.51
N GLU A 159 -17.90 38.76 -28.21
CA GLU A 159 -18.39 39.98 -27.53
C GLU A 159 -17.32 41.07 -27.38
N SER A 160 -16.06 40.77 -27.71
CA SER A 160 -14.92 41.69 -27.60
C SER A 160 -14.51 42.36 -28.93
N GLY A 161 -15.35 42.28 -29.97
CA GLY A 161 -15.08 42.78 -31.32
C GLY A 161 -16.08 43.84 -31.79
#